data_AF-A0A345SYY0-F1
#
_entry.id   AF-A0A345SYY0-F1
#
_cell.length_a   1.000
_cell.length_b   1.000
_cell.length_c   1.000
_cell.angle_alpha   90.00
_cell.angle_beta   90.00
_cell.angle_gamma   90.00
#
_symmetry.space_group_name_H-M   'P 1'
#
loop_
_entity.id
_entity.type
_entity.pdbx_description
1 polymer ?
#
loop_
_entity_poly.entity_id
_entity_poly.type
_entity_poly.pdbx_seq_one_letter_code
_entity_poly.pdbx_strand_id
1 'polypeptide(L)'
;MVRTLGPQLLHGRRRPVDRTLQDVLTAVLTAPQLPPDAFAPALLARVPVDRLQLMADQLRERHGAVRSVQPYRGLWRVQCADGSELLWARLDGTGLLTSLVLGPAALTARHQTAPEPPRPAGRPSPPRRRRRRARRSRSPPQPGPGGPPPSGTPRPLRPPSAGRRCNWPWR
;
A
#
# COMPACT_ATOMS: atom_id res chain seq x y z
N MET A 1 -60.26 -8.92 37.21
CA MET A 1 -58.98 -8.25 37.52
C MET A 1 -58.01 -8.50 36.38
N VAL A 2 -57.85 -7.54 35.47
CA VAL A 2 -56.98 -7.65 34.29
C VAL A 2 -55.69 -6.91 34.59
N ARG A 3 -54.56 -7.61 34.68
CA ARG A 3 -53.22 -7.01 34.79
C ARG A 3 -52.63 -6.90 33.39
N THR A 4 -52.77 -5.71 32.80
CA THR A 4 -52.06 -5.31 31.59
C THR A 4 -50.62 -4.93 31.98
N LEU A 5 -49.66 -5.81 31.73
CA LEU A 5 -48.23 -5.48 31.84
C LEU A 5 -47.79 -4.85 30.51
N GLY A 6 -47.54 -3.54 30.54
CA GLY A 6 -47.09 -2.76 29.41
C GLY A 6 -45.67 -3.15 28.93
N PRO A 7 -45.34 -2.90 27.65
CA PRO A 7 -44.03 -3.19 27.10
C PRO A 7 -43.01 -2.19 27.67
N GLN A 8 -42.11 -2.69 28.51
CA GLN A 8 -40.95 -1.93 28.99
C GLN A 8 -40.02 -1.64 27.80
N LEU A 9 -40.20 -0.46 27.23
CA LEU A 9 -39.29 0.24 26.34
C LEU A 9 -38.00 0.58 27.09
N LEU A 10 -37.15 -0.41 27.33
CA LEU A 10 -35.72 -0.13 27.50
C LEU A 10 -35.12 0.05 26.10
N HIS A 11 -35.31 1.27 25.57
CA HIS A 11 -34.35 1.86 24.67
C HIS A 11 -33.04 2.02 25.43
N GLY A 12 -32.28 0.93 25.51
CA GLY A 12 -30.86 0.98 25.75
C GLY A 12 -30.30 1.90 24.68
N ARG A 13 -30.05 3.16 25.04
CA ARG A 13 -29.12 4.03 24.34
C ARG A 13 -27.84 3.22 24.22
N ARG A 14 -27.67 2.53 23.09
CA ARG A 14 -26.37 2.03 22.66
C ARG A 14 -25.54 3.28 22.58
N ARG A 15 -24.78 3.57 23.65
CA ARG A 15 -23.62 4.46 23.57
C ARG A 15 -22.90 4.02 22.30
N PRO A 16 -22.51 4.92 21.38
CA PRO A 16 -21.58 4.55 20.34
C PRO A 16 -20.37 4.02 21.09
N VAL A 17 -20.28 2.69 21.15
CA VAL A 17 -19.16 1.99 21.75
C VAL A 17 -17.98 2.53 20.99
N ASP A 18 -16.96 3.02 21.70
CA ASP A 18 -15.67 3.40 21.12
C ASP A 18 -15.15 2.17 20.38
N ARG A 19 -15.57 2.00 19.13
CA ARG A 19 -15.38 0.77 18.38
C ARG A 19 -13.93 0.79 17.96
N THR A 20 -13.14 -0.03 18.62
CA THR A 20 -11.75 -0.18 18.25
C THR A 20 -11.66 -0.80 16.85
N LEU A 21 -10.59 -0.49 16.11
CA LEU A 21 -10.34 -1.14 14.82
C LEU A 21 -10.30 -2.68 14.96
N GLN A 22 -9.84 -3.20 16.09
CA GLN A 22 -9.85 -4.63 16.38
C GLN A 22 -11.26 -5.21 16.45
N ASP A 23 -12.19 -4.54 17.15
CA ASP A 23 -13.59 -4.96 17.25
C ASP A 23 -14.27 -4.95 15.90
N VAL A 24 -14.07 -3.88 15.11
CA VAL A 24 -14.63 -3.77 13.75
C VAL A 24 -14.09 -4.89 12.87
N LEU A 25 -12.78 -5.11 12.84
CA LEU A 25 -12.17 -6.17 12.05
C LEU A 25 -12.64 -7.56 12.48
N THR A 26 -12.73 -7.81 13.78
CA THR A 26 -13.21 -9.10 14.29
C THR A 26 -14.67 -9.32 13.91
N ALA A 27 -15.54 -8.32 14.08
CA ALA A 27 -16.95 -8.42 13.72
C ALA A 27 -17.14 -8.62 12.21
N VAL A 28 -16.38 -7.90 11.38
CA VAL A 28 -16.47 -7.98 9.92
C VAL A 28 -15.95 -9.32 9.41
N LEU A 29 -14.82 -9.81 9.91
CA LEU A 29 -14.19 -11.05 9.41
C LEU A 29 -14.82 -12.34 9.94
N THR A 30 -15.48 -12.29 11.10
CA THR A 30 -16.23 -13.45 11.64
C THR A 30 -17.65 -13.53 11.10
N ALA A 31 -18.20 -12.43 10.57
CA ALA A 31 -19.52 -12.43 9.96
C ALA A 31 -19.60 -13.35 8.74
N PRO A 32 -20.71 -14.08 8.52
CA PRO A 32 -20.89 -14.90 7.32
C PRO A 32 -20.89 -14.03 6.06
N GLN A 33 -21.57 -12.89 6.12
CA GLN A 33 -21.58 -11.86 5.08
C GLN A 33 -21.03 -10.54 5.60
N LEU A 34 -20.25 -9.87 4.76
CA LEU A 34 -19.67 -8.57 5.09
C LEU A 34 -20.77 -7.50 5.11
N PRO A 35 -20.97 -6.79 6.23
CA PRO A 35 -21.94 -5.70 6.29
C PRO A 35 -21.41 -4.50 5.48
N PRO A 36 -22.12 -4.05 4.43
CA PRO A 36 -21.67 -2.91 3.62
C PRO A 36 -21.56 -1.63 4.45
N ASP A 37 -22.40 -1.48 5.48
CA ASP A 37 -22.39 -0.35 6.41
C ASP A 37 -21.14 -0.27 7.31
N ALA A 38 -20.27 -1.29 7.32
CA ALA A 38 -18.98 -1.25 8.02
C ALA A 38 -17.86 -0.63 7.18
N PHE A 39 -18.11 -0.35 5.90
CA PHE A 39 -17.13 0.18 4.96
C PHE A 39 -17.49 1.60 4.55
N ALA A 40 -16.46 2.45 4.41
CA ALA A 40 -16.65 3.79 3.91
C ALA A 40 -17.14 3.72 2.44
N PRO A 41 -18.08 4.57 2.02
CA PRO A 41 -18.59 4.57 0.65
C PRO A 41 -17.50 4.80 -0.39
N ALA A 42 -16.46 5.58 -0.04
CA ALA A 42 -15.30 5.79 -0.89
C ALA A 42 -14.47 4.52 -1.15
N LEU A 43 -14.44 3.57 -0.20
CA LEU A 43 -13.81 2.27 -0.40
C LEU A 43 -14.69 1.39 -1.29
N LEU A 44 -16.00 1.34 -1.03
CA LEU A 44 -16.94 0.54 -1.81
C LEU A 44 -17.03 0.99 -3.28
N ALA A 45 -16.84 2.29 -3.55
CA ALA A 45 -16.74 2.82 -4.91
C ALA A 45 -15.51 2.28 -5.69
N ARG A 46 -14.46 1.83 -4.99
CA ARG A 46 -13.23 1.28 -5.59
C ARG A 46 -13.21 -0.24 -5.58
N VAL A 47 -13.70 -0.84 -4.49
CA VAL A 47 -13.75 -2.28 -4.29
C VAL A 47 -15.16 -2.65 -3.85
N PRO A 48 -16.00 -3.18 -4.77
CA PRO A 48 -17.36 -3.57 -4.45
C PRO A 48 -17.41 -4.61 -3.32
N VAL A 49 -18.50 -4.60 -2.55
CA VAL A 49 -18.68 -5.49 -1.39
C VAL A 49 -18.55 -6.97 -1.78
N ASP A 50 -19.03 -7.39 -2.95
CA ASP A 50 -18.84 -8.75 -3.48
C ASP A 50 -17.37 -9.16 -3.59
N ARG A 51 -16.50 -8.22 -3.99
CA ARG A 51 -15.08 -8.51 -4.11
C ARG A 51 -14.41 -8.60 -2.74
N LEU A 52 -14.84 -7.79 -1.79
CA LEU A 52 -14.43 -7.92 -0.40
C LEU A 52 -14.91 -9.26 0.19
N GLN A 53 -16.14 -9.67 -0.12
CA GLN A 53 -16.74 -10.91 0.34
C GLN A 53 -15.94 -12.10 -0.18
N LEU A 54 -15.64 -12.11 -1.48
CA LEU A 54 -14.79 -13.13 -2.09
C LEU A 54 -13.43 -13.24 -1.38
N MET A 55 -12.81 -12.10 -1.01
CA MET A 55 -11.54 -12.10 -0.26
C MET A 55 -11.69 -12.70 1.15
N ALA A 56 -12.80 -12.42 1.84
CA ALA A 56 -13.09 -13.00 3.16
C ALA A 56 -13.43 -14.50 3.05
N ASP A 57 -14.09 -14.93 1.99
CA ASP A 57 -14.38 -16.34 1.71
C ASP A 57 -13.07 -17.10 1.42
N GLN A 58 -12.20 -16.58 0.55
CA GLN A 58 -10.88 -17.15 0.28
C GLN A 58 -9.98 -17.20 1.52
N LEU A 59 -10.11 -16.25 2.44
CA LEU A 59 -9.42 -16.30 3.72
C LEU A 59 -9.90 -17.50 4.56
N ARG A 60 -11.21 -17.68 4.67
CA ARG A 60 -11.84 -18.75 5.45
C ARG A 60 -11.63 -20.12 4.83
N GLU A 61 -11.65 -20.21 3.51
CA GLU A 61 -11.38 -21.44 2.78
C GLU A 61 -9.92 -21.90 2.97
N ARG A 62 -8.96 -20.97 2.97
CA ARG A 62 -7.53 -21.30 3.09
C ARG A 62 -7.06 -21.54 4.52
N HIS A 63 -7.63 -20.84 5.50
CA HIS A 63 -7.14 -20.86 6.89
C HIS A 63 -8.18 -21.28 7.92
N GLY A 64 -9.38 -21.65 7.48
CA GLY A 64 -10.50 -22.00 8.35
C GLY A 64 -11.18 -20.80 9.00
N ALA A 65 -12.07 -21.09 9.96
CA ALA A 65 -12.87 -20.06 10.62
C ALA A 65 -12.00 -19.04 11.37
N VAL A 66 -12.32 -17.75 11.23
CA VAL A 66 -11.66 -16.66 11.95
C VAL A 66 -12.04 -16.72 13.42
N ARG A 67 -11.06 -16.70 14.31
CA ARG A 67 -11.24 -16.76 15.77
C ARG A 67 -11.04 -15.43 16.46
N SER A 68 -9.98 -14.70 16.10
CA SER A 68 -9.67 -13.41 16.70
C SER A 68 -8.77 -12.56 15.81
N VAL A 69 -8.75 -11.26 16.06
CA VAL A 69 -7.80 -10.33 15.43
C VAL A 69 -6.96 -9.69 16.53
N GLN A 70 -5.65 -9.64 16.35
CA GLN A 70 -4.71 -9.09 17.34
C GLN A 70 -3.70 -8.15 16.69
N PRO A 71 -3.25 -7.08 17.37
CA PRO A 71 -2.19 -6.24 16.85
C PRO A 71 -0.87 -7.02 16.78
N TYR A 72 -0.15 -6.91 15.66
CA TYR A 72 1.14 -7.56 15.46
C TYR A 72 2.08 -6.67 14.65
N ARG A 73 3.12 -6.14 15.29
CA ARG A 73 4.19 -5.34 14.67
C ARG A 73 3.67 -4.18 13.78
N GLY A 74 2.58 -3.51 14.16
CA GLY A 74 1.98 -2.41 13.39
C GLY A 74 1.10 -2.86 12.22
N LEU A 75 0.79 -4.15 12.16
CA LEU A 75 -0.27 -4.77 11.36
C LEU A 75 -1.29 -5.42 12.32
N TRP A 76 -2.30 -6.04 11.74
CA TRP A 76 -3.23 -6.94 12.43
C TRP A 76 -2.91 -8.38 12.02
N ARG A 77 -2.90 -9.29 12.97
CA ARG A 77 -2.83 -10.72 12.75
C ARG A 77 -4.21 -11.31 13.00
N VAL A 78 -4.79 -11.89 11.95
CA VAL A 78 -6.04 -12.63 12.02
C VAL A 78 -5.68 -14.06 12.40
N GLN A 79 -6.13 -14.52 13.56
CA GLN A 79 -6.03 -15.92 13.96
C GLN A 79 -7.21 -16.70 13.40
N CYS A 80 -6.92 -17.74 12.63
CA CYS A 80 -7.91 -18.65 12.06
C CYS A 80 -7.70 -20.06 12.64
N ALA A 81 -8.55 -21.01 12.27
CA ALA A 81 -8.46 -22.39 12.78
C ALA A 81 -7.15 -23.10 12.35
N ASP A 82 -6.75 -22.91 11.10
CA ASP A 82 -5.66 -23.65 10.45
C ASP A 82 -4.40 -22.78 10.25
N GLY A 83 -4.37 -21.59 10.84
CA GLY A 83 -3.21 -20.71 10.74
C GLY A 83 -3.50 -19.26 11.12
N SER A 84 -2.67 -18.36 10.62
CA SER A 84 -2.86 -16.93 10.82
C SER A 84 -2.44 -16.13 9.61
N GLU A 85 -3.22 -15.10 9.29
CA GLU A 85 -2.97 -14.22 8.15
C GLU A 85 -2.68 -12.79 8.64
N LEU A 86 -1.79 -12.09 7.94
CA LEU A 86 -1.54 -10.67 8.21
C LEU A 86 -2.57 -9.80 7.48
N LEU A 87 -2.96 -8.72 8.13
CA LEU A 87 -3.94 -7.78 7.65
C LEU A 87 -3.49 -6.35 7.97
N TRP A 88 -3.72 -5.45 7.03
CA TRP A 88 -3.60 -4.02 7.24
C TRP A 88 -4.96 -3.38 6.98
N ALA A 89 -5.39 -2.50 7.88
CA ALA A 89 -6.65 -1.80 7.74
C ALA A 89 -6.61 -0.43 8.42
N ARG A 90 -7.55 0.43 8.04
CA ARG A 90 -7.76 1.75 8.63
C ARG A 90 -9.24 2.05 8.80
N LEU A 91 -9.56 2.71 9.90
CA LEU A 91 -10.85 3.38 10.10
C LEU A 91 -10.75 4.86 9.75
N ASP A 92 -11.86 5.47 9.36
CA ASP A 92 -12.03 6.93 9.40
C ASP A 92 -12.47 7.42 10.80
N GLY A 93 -12.68 8.74 10.91
CA GLY A 93 -13.17 9.37 12.15
C GLY A 93 -14.62 9.01 12.51
N THR A 94 -15.34 8.29 11.66
CA THR A 94 -16.70 7.77 11.93
C THR A 94 -16.70 6.28 12.31
N GLY A 95 -15.52 5.64 12.30
CA GLY A 95 -15.38 4.22 12.63
C GLY A 95 -15.66 3.28 11.46
N LEU A 96 -15.66 3.77 10.22
CA LEU A 96 -15.84 2.96 9.01
C LEU A 96 -14.52 2.55 8.39
N LEU A 97 -14.44 1.33 7.84
CA LEU A 97 -13.26 0.84 7.14
C LEU A 97 -13.02 1.61 5.84
N THR A 98 -11.92 2.35 5.79
CA THR A 98 -11.48 3.07 4.58
C THR A 98 -10.43 2.29 3.79
N SER A 99 -9.81 1.30 4.41
CA SER A 99 -8.84 0.42 3.76
C SER A 99 -8.80 -0.94 4.43
N LEU A 100 -8.67 -1.99 3.61
CA LEU A 100 -8.54 -3.38 4.04
C LEU A 100 -7.64 -4.11 3.05
N VAL A 101 -6.54 -4.69 3.53
CA VAL A 101 -5.57 -5.43 2.73
C VAL A 101 -5.17 -6.70 3.50
N LEU A 102 -5.29 -7.85 2.85
CA LEU A 102 -4.97 -9.17 3.40
C LEU A 102 -3.64 -9.71 2.83
N GLY A 103 -2.96 -10.55 3.61
CA GLY A 103 -1.80 -11.32 3.20
C GLY A 103 -0.52 -10.50 3.05
N PRO A 104 0.44 -10.96 2.22
CA PRO A 104 1.74 -10.30 2.05
C PRO A 104 1.64 -8.84 1.60
N ALA A 105 0.59 -8.49 0.85
CA ALA A 105 0.32 -7.12 0.43
C ALA A 105 0.06 -6.16 1.60
N ALA A 106 -0.35 -6.67 2.77
CA ALA A 106 -0.53 -5.87 3.99
C ALA A 106 0.79 -5.21 4.45
N LEU A 107 1.93 -5.89 4.26
CA LEU A 107 3.25 -5.32 4.55
C LEU A 107 3.51 -4.10 3.68
N THR A 108 3.28 -4.22 2.38
CA THR A 108 3.46 -3.11 1.42
C THR A 108 2.51 -1.95 1.71
N ALA A 109 1.24 -2.24 1.99
CA ALA A 109 0.22 -1.23 2.28
C ALA A 109 0.56 -0.38 3.50
N ARG A 110 1.12 -1.00 4.55
CA ARG A 110 1.64 -0.29 5.72
C ARG A 110 2.75 0.70 5.35
N HIS A 111 3.69 0.29 4.50
CA HIS A 111 4.80 1.16 4.11
C HIS A 111 4.38 2.36 3.25
N GLN A 112 3.32 2.22 2.45
CA GLN A 112 2.80 3.31 1.63
C GLN A 112 1.99 4.35 2.41
N THR A 113 1.49 3.99 3.60
CA THR A 113 0.69 4.86 4.46
C THR A 113 1.45 5.42 5.65
N ALA A 114 2.72 5.03 5.82
CA ALA A 114 3.63 5.76 6.69
C ALA A 114 3.72 7.20 6.17
N PRO A 115 3.56 8.23 7.02
CA PRO A 115 3.83 9.60 6.60
C PRO A 115 5.26 9.61 6.05
N GLU A 116 5.40 9.99 4.77
CA GLU A 116 6.71 10.27 4.20
C GLU A 116 7.43 11.19 5.20
N PRO A 117 8.61 10.82 5.73
CA PRO A 117 9.38 11.78 6.51
C PRO A 117 9.51 13.03 5.64
N PRO A 118 9.31 14.24 6.17
CA PRO A 118 9.36 15.44 5.35
C PRO A 118 10.67 15.39 4.59
N ARG A 119 10.60 15.22 3.26
CA ARG A 119 11.79 15.34 2.41
C ARG A 119 12.42 16.66 2.85
N PRO A 120 13.69 16.69 3.30
CA PRO A 120 14.34 17.95 3.54
C PRO A 120 14.19 18.71 2.23
N ALA A 121 13.45 19.83 2.30
CA ALA A 121 13.10 20.63 1.15
C ALA A 121 14.40 20.86 0.38
N GLY A 122 14.52 20.19 -0.77
CA GLY A 122 15.67 20.32 -1.64
C GLY A 122 15.80 21.81 -1.90
N ARG A 123 16.93 22.37 -1.46
CA ARG A 123 17.30 23.78 -1.60
C ARG A 123 16.78 24.32 -2.94
N PRO A 124 16.19 25.54 -2.98
CA PRO A 124 15.81 26.15 -4.24
C PRO A 124 17.03 26.13 -5.16
N SER A 125 16.88 25.45 -6.31
CA SER A 125 17.89 25.47 -7.36
C SER A 125 18.16 26.93 -7.72
N PRO A 126 19.41 27.41 -7.74
CA PRO A 126 19.67 28.78 -8.11
C PRO A 126 19.13 29.03 -9.54
N PRO A 127 18.48 30.17 -9.79
CA PRO A 127 17.91 30.44 -11.10
C PRO A 127 19.01 30.39 -12.16
N ARG A 128 18.79 29.58 -13.20
CA ARG A 128 19.61 29.55 -14.42
C ARG A 128 19.76 30.98 -14.93
N ARG A 129 20.92 31.60 -14.67
CA ARG A 129 21.27 32.90 -15.21
C ARG A 129 21.36 32.76 -16.73
N ARG A 130 20.29 33.17 -17.38
CA ARG A 130 20.16 33.42 -18.82
C ARG A 130 21.22 34.48 -19.20
N ARG A 131 22.46 34.06 -19.47
CA ARG A 131 23.46 34.94 -20.09
C ARG A 131 23.10 35.10 -21.57
N ARG A 132 22.31 36.13 -21.87
CA ARG A 132 22.10 36.62 -23.23
C ARG A 132 22.44 38.11 -23.26
N ARG A 133 23.58 38.43 -23.88
CA ARG A 133 23.99 39.69 -24.55
C ARG A 133 25.51 39.68 -24.62
N ALA A 134 26.21 40.22 -25.60
CA ALA A 134 25.96 40.53 -27.01
C ALA A 134 27.32 41.07 -27.50
N ARG A 135 27.70 40.75 -28.75
CA ARG A 135 28.53 41.57 -29.66
C ARG A 135 29.88 42.13 -29.17
N ARG A 136 30.98 41.72 -29.83
CA ARG A 136 31.66 42.51 -30.89
C ARG A 136 32.92 41.80 -31.39
N SER A 137 32.91 41.51 -32.69
CA SER A 137 33.95 41.80 -33.69
C SER A 137 35.43 41.61 -33.34
N ARG A 138 36.08 40.62 -33.97
CA ARG A 138 37.32 40.76 -34.76
C ARG A 138 37.61 39.46 -35.52
N SER A 139 37.68 39.55 -36.85
CA SER A 139 38.29 38.54 -37.75
C SER A 139 39.75 38.95 -38.07
N PRO A 140 40.50 38.22 -38.92
CA PRO A 140 41.39 37.08 -38.66
C PRO A 140 42.90 37.44 -38.85
N PRO A 141 43.86 36.49 -38.72
CA PRO A 141 44.47 35.94 -39.95
C PRO A 141 44.84 34.42 -39.89
N GLN A 142 45.03 33.86 -41.10
CA GLN A 142 45.49 32.51 -41.50
C GLN A 142 46.99 32.22 -41.16
N PRO A 143 47.68 31.19 -41.75
CA PRO A 143 47.44 29.74 -41.87
C PRO A 143 48.68 28.91 -41.38
N GLY A 144 48.56 27.59 -41.21
CA GLY A 144 49.72 26.71 -41.00
C GLY A 144 49.39 25.21 -41.12
N PRO A 145 50.33 24.35 -41.55
CA PRO A 145 50.06 23.30 -42.53
C PRO A 145 50.08 21.86 -41.98
N GLY A 146 49.40 20.96 -42.69
CA GLY A 146 49.83 19.56 -42.87
C GLY A 146 49.52 18.54 -41.78
N GLY A 147 48.64 17.58 -42.07
CA GLY A 147 48.55 16.31 -41.33
C GLY A 147 47.23 15.54 -41.54
N PRO A 148 47.23 14.32 -42.12
CA PRO A 148 46.03 13.59 -42.60
C PRO A 148 45.19 12.90 -41.49
N PRO A 149 43.97 12.37 -41.82
CA PRO A 149 42.93 11.91 -40.88
C PRO A 149 43.10 10.42 -40.44
N PRO A 150 42.19 9.84 -39.62
CA PRO A 150 42.51 8.82 -38.61
C PRO A 150 42.62 7.38 -39.16
N SER A 151 43.61 6.64 -38.65
CA SER A 151 43.66 5.17 -38.61
C SER A 151 43.21 4.76 -37.19
N GLY A 152 42.33 3.80 -36.91
CA GLY A 152 41.99 2.56 -37.58
C GLY A 152 42.20 1.41 -36.59
N THR A 153 41.12 0.67 -36.26
CA THR A 153 41.09 -0.71 -35.68
C THR A 153 41.43 -0.94 -34.18
N PRO A 154 41.02 -2.07 -33.54
CA PRO A 154 39.64 -2.53 -33.36
C PRO A 154 39.29 -3.06 -31.93
N ARG A 155 37.98 -3.19 -31.73
CA ARG A 155 37.21 -3.98 -30.75
C ARG A 155 37.79 -5.38 -30.42
N PRO A 156 37.81 -5.82 -29.14
CA PRO A 156 37.78 -7.24 -28.81
C PRO A 156 36.36 -7.69 -28.45
N LEU A 157 35.86 -8.67 -29.22
CA LEU A 157 34.69 -9.49 -28.91
C LEU A 157 35.02 -10.41 -27.72
N ARG A 158 34.23 -10.36 -26.64
CA ARG A 158 34.21 -11.40 -25.60
C ARG A 158 32.91 -12.22 -25.73
N PRO A 159 32.98 -13.56 -25.68
CA PRO A 159 31.89 -14.46 -26.04
C PRO A 159 30.77 -14.56 -24.98
N PRO A 160 29.59 -15.08 -25.37
CA PRO A 160 28.46 -15.32 -24.47
C PRO A 160 28.66 -16.61 -23.66
N SER A 161 28.69 -16.51 -22.33
CA SER A 161 28.60 -17.68 -21.45
C SER A 161 27.13 -18.02 -21.19
N ALA A 162 26.63 -19.01 -21.93
CA ALA A 162 25.45 -19.76 -21.54
C ALA A 162 25.85 -20.83 -20.50
N GLY A 163 25.14 -20.94 -19.37
CA GLY A 163 25.37 -22.06 -18.46
C GLY A 163 24.86 -21.94 -17.03
N ARG A 164 23.54 -22.11 -16.86
CA ARG A 164 22.89 -22.98 -15.85
C ARG A 164 23.11 -22.77 -14.32
N ARG A 165 21.92 -22.78 -13.68
CA ARG A 165 21.51 -23.46 -12.43
C ARG A 165 21.56 -22.68 -11.10
N CYS A 166 20.33 -22.46 -10.64
CA CYS A 166 19.80 -22.49 -9.27
C CYS A 166 20.73 -23.02 -8.18
N ASN A 167 20.86 -22.25 -7.09
CA ASN A 167 20.69 -22.78 -5.72
C ASN A 167 20.48 -21.61 -4.73
N TRP A 168 19.31 -21.56 -4.08
CA TRP A 168 19.03 -20.66 -2.96
C TRP A 168 19.00 -21.51 -1.68
N PRO A 169 19.86 -21.29 -0.68
CA PRO A 169 19.68 -21.91 0.63
C PRO A 169 18.89 -20.96 1.54
N TRP A 170 17.77 -21.45 2.06
CA TRP A 170 17.09 -20.90 3.24
C TRP A 170 17.75 -21.49 4.48
N ARG A 171 18.06 -20.63 5.45
CA ARG A 171 18.35 -20.99 6.84
C ARG A 171 17.57 -20.04 7.74
#